data_AF-A0A316AWA9-F1
#
_entry.id   AF-A0A316AWA9-F1
#
_cell.length_a   1.000
_cell.length_b   1.000
_cell.length_c   1.000
_cell.angle_alpha   90.00
_cell.angle_beta   90.00
_cell.angle_gamma   90.00
#
_symmetry.space_group_name_H-M   'P 1'
#
loop_
_entity.id
_entity.type
_entity.pdbx_description
1 polymer ?
#
loop_
_entity_poly.entity_id
_entity_poly.type
_entity_poly.pdbx_seq_one_letter_code
_entity_poly.pdbx_strand_id
1 'polypeptide(L)'
;MAEEKERDYWWVVAPGEFLQEKLEEMNMDVNEFASRIGYTAKTVNEILKAKCAITAEMAFNLEYATGIPASFWLTAQRKYEQDLMRKQIKATLGDKSTWRNSLPIGELKPRQWVEDIDNKEDNISPLLRFFGVSSPKAWENYYCKASLKVAFRISLAEAQDPYAASVWLRRGEILADAIKMEKQNDKKQRIVIKKALPQFIELASAYGSRSSMGKPGEIDEGMVKLQELGASLGMKILYVQNFKSAPIHGMARWYRDIPVIQLHDRFKDRKAFWFTFFHELAHIILHGKKDIFIKNMYHGNKNPQKDEEANLFAQKCMDEAFEK
;
A
#
# COMPACT_ATOMS: atom_id res chain seq x y z
N MET A 1 5.56 -13.63 29.17
CA MET A 1 4.51 -14.06 28.23
C MET A 1 5.23 -14.71 27.07
N ALA A 2 5.27 -16.04 27.05
CA ALA A 2 6.03 -16.80 26.07
C ALA A 2 5.33 -16.72 24.71
N GLU A 3 6.08 -16.32 23.68
CA GLU A 3 5.66 -16.48 22.28
C GLU A 3 5.55 -17.99 22.01
N GLU A 4 4.31 -18.49 21.86
CA GLU A 4 4.08 -19.78 21.24
C GLU A 4 4.54 -19.67 19.78
N LYS A 5 5.77 -20.10 19.52
CA LYS A 5 6.18 -20.55 18.18
C LYS A 5 5.28 -21.71 17.81
N GLU A 6 4.25 -21.43 17.01
CA GLU A 6 3.44 -22.43 16.33
C GLU A 6 4.42 -23.33 15.56
N ARG A 7 4.62 -24.55 16.06
CA ARG A 7 5.45 -25.55 15.40
C ARG A 7 4.71 -26.01 14.17
N ASP A 8 5.09 -25.49 13.01
CA ASP A 8 4.61 -25.88 11.70
C ASP A 8 5.14 -27.27 11.36
N TYR A 9 4.51 -28.30 11.93
CA TYR A 9 4.62 -29.67 11.49
C TYR A 9 3.21 -30.26 11.45
N TRP A 10 3.01 -31.17 10.50
CA TRP A 10 1.79 -31.89 10.09
C TRP A 10 1.25 -31.41 8.73
N TRP A 11 1.29 -32.34 7.78
CA TRP A 11 0.60 -32.30 6.51
C TRP A 11 -0.83 -31.79 6.73
N VAL A 12 -1.29 -30.88 5.88
CA VAL A 12 -2.64 -30.34 6.00
C VAL A 12 -3.62 -31.37 5.46
N VAL A 13 -4.23 -32.11 6.39
CA VAL A 13 -5.23 -33.15 6.17
C VAL A 13 -6.59 -32.52 5.89
N ALA A 14 -7.30 -33.01 4.87
CA ALA A 14 -8.68 -32.59 4.63
C ALA A 14 -9.60 -33.12 5.76
N PRO A 15 -10.60 -32.35 6.22
CA PRO A 15 -11.54 -32.83 7.25
C PRO A 15 -12.22 -34.15 6.92
N GLY A 16 -12.42 -34.43 5.63
CA GLY A 16 -12.94 -35.69 5.13
C GLY A 16 -12.10 -36.92 5.47
N GLU A 17 -10.78 -36.78 5.58
CA GLU A 17 -9.89 -37.88 5.94
C GLU A 17 -10.06 -38.25 7.43
N PHE A 18 -10.14 -37.25 8.33
CA PHE A 18 -10.46 -37.50 9.74
C PHE A 18 -11.85 -38.14 9.92
N LEU A 19 -12.82 -37.71 9.10
CA LEU A 19 -14.15 -38.31 9.12
C LEU A 19 -14.11 -39.76 8.64
N GLN A 20 -13.32 -40.06 7.61
CA GLN A 20 -13.16 -41.42 7.10
C GLN A 20 -12.61 -42.36 8.18
N GLU A 21 -11.52 -41.97 8.84
CA GLU A 21 -10.93 -42.73 9.95
C GLU A 21 -11.94 -42.96 11.07
N LYS A 22 -12.76 -41.95 11.40
CA LYS A 22 -13.77 -42.08 12.45
C LYS A 22 -14.91 -43.02 12.08
N LEU A 23 -15.35 -43.03 10.82
CA LEU A 23 -16.36 -43.97 10.33
C LEU A 23 -15.87 -45.42 10.39
N GLU A 24 -14.59 -45.65 10.06
CA GLU A 24 -13.94 -46.95 10.16
C GLU A 24 -13.85 -47.41 11.63
N GLU A 25 -13.48 -46.52 12.56
CA GLU A 25 -13.46 -46.79 14.02
C GLU A 25 -14.86 -47.16 14.56
N MET A 26 -15.89 -46.46 14.08
CA MET A 26 -17.28 -46.71 14.45
C MET A 26 -17.89 -47.93 13.74
N ASN A 27 -17.16 -48.54 12.80
CA ASN A 27 -17.62 -49.61 11.91
C ASN A 27 -18.95 -49.26 11.23
N MET A 28 -19.06 -48.01 10.75
CA MET A 28 -20.30 -47.41 10.25
C MET A 28 -20.20 -47.07 8.77
N ASP A 29 -21.22 -47.45 7.99
CA ASP A 29 -21.27 -47.10 6.58
C ASP A 29 -21.75 -45.65 6.35
N VAL A 30 -21.45 -45.11 5.17
CA VAL A 30 -21.74 -43.72 4.81
C VAL A 30 -23.24 -43.41 4.79
N ASN A 31 -24.10 -44.37 4.42
CA ASN A 31 -25.55 -44.16 4.37
C ASN A 31 -26.14 -44.11 5.78
N GLU A 32 -25.69 -45.02 6.65
CA GLU A 32 -26.07 -45.03 8.06
C GLU A 32 -25.65 -43.71 8.72
N PHE A 33 -24.39 -43.32 8.55
CA PHE A 33 -23.87 -42.09 9.16
C PHE A 33 -24.61 -40.85 8.65
N ALA A 34 -24.81 -40.73 7.33
CA ALA A 34 -25.55 -39.64 6.72
C ALA A 34 -26.95 -39.47 7.33
N SER A 35 -27.65 -40.59 7.55
CA SER A 35 -28.97 -40.61 8.17
C SER A 35 -28.94 -40.11 9.62
N ARG A 36 -27.88 -40.44 10.38
CA ARG A 36 -27.72 -39.98 11.78
C ARG A 36 -27.45 -38.48 11.90
N ILE A 37 -26.75 -37.88 10.93
CA ILE A 37 -26.40 -36.46 10.93
C ILE A 37 -27.41 -35.58 10.17
N GLY A 38 -28.46 -36.16 9.60
CA GLY A 38 -29.50 -35.45 8.85
C GLY A 38 -29.08 -34.97 7.45
N TYR A 39 -28.09 -35.63 6.83
CA TYR A 39 -27.61 -35.29 5.48
C TYR A 39 -27.75 -36.47 4.51
N THR A 40 -27.49 -36.22 3.23
CA THR A 40 -27.49 -37.28 2.22
C THR A 40 -26.15 -38.01 2.19
N ALA A 41 -26.16 -39.29 1.82
CA ALA A 41 -24.93 -40.05 1.59
C ALA A 41 -24.02 -39.38 0.54
N LYS A 42 -24.61 -38.66 -0.43
CA LYS A 42 -23.87 -37.83 -1.39
C LYS A 42 -23.08 -36.72 -0.69
N THR A 43 -23.71 -35.97 0.21
CA THR A 43 -23.06 -34.90 0.98
C THR A 43 -21.89 -35.44 1.79
N VAL A 44 -22.08 -36.55 2.51
CA VAL A 44 -20.99 -37.17 3.28
C VAL A 44 -19.86 -37.62 2.37
N ASN A 45 -20.16 -38.28 1.24
CA ASN A 45 -19.14 -38.64 0.24
C ASN A 45 -18.39 -37.44 -0.34
N GLU A 46 -19.05 -36.28 -0.51
CA GLU A 46 -18.40 -35.06 -0.96
C GLU A 46 -17.50 -34.45 0.12
N ILE A 47 -17.85 -34.58 1.41
CA ILE A 47 -16.97 -34.20 2.54
C ILE A 47 -15.74 -35.10 2.55
N LEU A 48 -15.91 -36.44 2.48
CA LEU A 48 -14.81 -37.41 2.44
C LEU A 48 -13.84 -37.15 1.28
N LYS A 49 -14.35 -36.68 0.13
CA LYS A 49 -13.55 -36.34 -1.06
C LYS A 49 -13.05 -34.89 -1.08
N ALA A 50 -13.21 -34.15 0.02
CA ALA A 50 -12.83 -32.74 0.14
C ALA A 50 -13.46 -31.80 -0.91
N LYS A 51 -14.67 -32.14 -1.38
CA LYS A 51 -15.47 -31.37 -2.37
C LYS A 51 -16.57 -30.54 -1.73
N CYS A 52 -16.94 -30.85 -0.49
CA CYS A 52 -17.91 -30.09 0.31
C CYS A 52 -17.22 -29.58 1.58
N ALA A 53 -17.32 -28.28 1.84
CA ALA A 53 -16.79 -27.67 3.06
C ALA A 53 -17.72 -27.96 4.24
N ILE A 54 -17.14 -28.27 5.39
CA ILE A 54 -17.90 -28.44 6.64
C ILE A 54 -18.37 -27.08 7.14
N THR A 55 -19.68 -26.86 7.16
CA THR A 55 -20.30 -25.66 7.74
C THR A 55 -20.37 -25.76 9.27
N ALA A 56 -20.69 -24.66 9.95
CA ALA A 56 -20.91 -24.67 11.40
C ALA A 56 -22.00 -25.66 11.82
N GLU A 57 -23.12 -25.69 11.11
CA GLU A 57 -24.21 -26.64 11.35
C GLU A 57 -23.74 -28.09 11.18
N MET A 58 -23.03 -28.39 10.09
CA MET A 58 -22.45 -29.72 9.88
C MET A 58 -21.50 -30.11 11.01
N ALA A 59 -20.64 -29.19 11.48
CA ALA A 59 -19.70 -29.46 12.56
C ALA A 59 -20.41 -29.85 13.87
N PHE A 60 -21.52 -29.20 14.21
CA PHE A 60 -22.34 -29.60 15.37
C PHE A 60 -23.01 -30.96 15.15
N ASN A 61 -23.56 -31.23 13.97
CA ASN A 61 -24.15 -32.54 13.68
C ASN A 61 -23.11 -33.67 13.73
N LEU A 62 -21.90 -33.40 13.23
CA LEU A 62 -20.75 -34.31 13.34
C LEU A 62 -20.35 -34.53 14.80
N GLU A 63 -20.35 -33.49 15.64
CA GLU A 63 -20.07 -33.63 17.08
C GLU A 63 -21.06 -34.57 17.76
N TYR A 64 -22.36 -34.38 17.53
CA TYR A 64 -23.39 -35.26 18.08
C TYR A 64 -23.25 -36.72 17.64
N ALA A 65 -22.81 -36.96 16.39
CA ALA A 65 -22.69 -38.30 15.84
C ALA A 65 -21.35 -38.99 16.16
N THR A 66 -20.25 -38.24 16.27
CA THR A 66 -18.88 -38.77 16.39
C THR A 66 -18.28 -38.59 17.78
N GLY A 67 -18.84 -37.71 18.61
CA GLY A 67 -18.27 -37.27 19.88
C GLY A 67 -17.05 -36.35 19.74
N ILE A 68 -16.64 -36.01 18.51
CA ILE A 68 -15.51 -35.11 18.24
C ILE A 68 -16.04 -33.67 18.24
N PRO A 69 -15.48 -32.75 19.06
CA PRO A 69 -16.00 -31.39 19.18
C PRO A 69 -16.12 -30.65 17.84
N ALA A 70 -17.19 -29.87 17.64
CA ALA A 70 -17.41 -29.05 16.45
C ALA A 70 -16.23 -28.10 16.16
N SER A 71 -15.56 -27.62 17.21
CA SER A 71 -14.36 -26.79 17.12
C SER A 71 -13.21 -27.49 16.40
N PHE A 72 -13.06 -28.81 16.55
CA PHE A 72 -12.06 -29.59 15.83
C PHE A 72 -12.34 -29.58 14.33
N TRP A 73 -13.56 -29.92 13.91
CA TRP A 73 -13.96 -29.96 12.51
C TRP A 73 -13.80 -28.61 11.82
N LEU A 74 -14.22 -27.52 12.47
CA LEU A 74 -14.07 -26.16 11.95
C LEU A 74 -12.59 -25.74 11.86
N THR A 75 -11.76 -26.17 12.80
CA THR A 75 -10.32 -25.89 12.77
C THR A 75 -9.64 -26.65 11.64
N ALA A 76 -9.96 -27.94 11.46
CA ALA A 76 -9.46 -28.75 10.36
C ALA A 76 -9.87 -28.14 8.99
N GLN A 77 -11.15 -27.75 8.83
CA GLN A 77 -11.64 -27.12 7.61
C GLN A 77 -10.90 -25.84 7.30
N ARG A 78 -10.73 -24.97 8.31
CA ARG A 78 -9.99 -23.71 8.16
C ARG A 78 -8.55 -23.94 7.74
N LYS A 79 -7.84 -24.87 8.39
CA LYS A 79 -6.44 -25.18 8.06
C LYS A 79 -6.33 -25.71 6.61
N TYR A 80 -7.22 -26.62 6.23
CA TYR A 80 -7.26 -27.17 4.87
C TYR A 80 -7.53 -26.11 3.79
N GLU A 81 -8.53 -25.24 3.99
CA GLU A 81 -8.82 -24.15 3.06
C GLU A 81 -7.68 -23.13 2.96
N GLN A 82 -7.03 -22.80 4.08
CA GLN A 82 -5.87 -21.91 4.09
C GLN A 82 -4.72 -22.48 3.25
N ASP A 83 -4.42 -23.78 3.37
CA ASP A 83 -3.37 -24.43 2.59
C ASP A 83 -3.71 -24.54 1.11
N LEU A 84 -4.95 -24.92 0.78
CA LEU A 84 -5.43 -24.89 -0.60
C LEU A 84 -5.31 -23.50 -1.22
N MET A 85 -5.71 -22.47 -0.48
CA MET A 85 -5.61 -21.09 -0.94
C MET A 85 -4.15 -20.66 -1.13
N ARG A 86 -3.26 -21.00 -0.19
CA ARG A 86 -1.81 -20.76 -0.33
C ARG A 86 -1.25 -21.44 -1.58
N LYS A 87 -1.63 -22.70 -1.84
CA LYS A 87 -1.25 -23.46 -3.03
C LYS A 87 -1.79 -22.84 -4.33
N GLN A 88 -3.06 -22.43 -4.35
CA GLN A 88 -3.68 -21.77 -5.50
C GLN A 88 -3.05 -20.41 -5.80
N ILE A 89 -2.79 -19.60 -4.76
CA ILE A 89 -2.03 -18.35 -4.86
C ILE A 89 -0.65 -18.66 -5.44
N LYS A 90 0.09 -19.61 -4.87
CA LYS A 90 1.42 -20.01 -5.35
C LYS A 90 1.41 -20.47 -6.82
N ALA A 91 0.43 -21.27 -7.23
CA ALA A 91 0.27 -21.73 -8.62
C ALA A 91 -0.06 -20.59 -9.59
N THR A 92 -0.93 -19.66 -9.17
CA THR A 92 -1.29 -18.45 -9.96
C THR A 92 -0.13 -17.45 -10.03
N LEU A 93 0.77 -17.47 -9.04
CA LEU A 93 1.95 -16.62 -8.94
C LEU A 93 3.18 -17.22 -9.62
N GLY A 94 3.25 -18.54 -9.80
CA GLY A 94 4.37 -19.25 -10.44
C GLY A 94 4.65 -18.79 -11.87
N ASP A 95 3.63 -18.28 -12.57
CA ASP A 95 3.73 -17.74 -13.93
C ASP A 95 4.00 -16.21 -13.94
N LYS A 96 4.18 -15.57 -12.78
CA LYS A 96 4.32 -14.10 -12.60
C LYS A 96 5.67 -13.64 -12.05
N SER A 97 6.72 -14.44 -12.18
CA SER A 97 8.13 -14.00 -12.01
C SER A 97 8.40 -12.67 -12.76
N THR A 98 7.73 -12.47 -13.89
CA THR A 98 7.73 -11.25 -14.70
C THR A 98 7.35 -9.98 -13.94
N TRP A 99 6.30 -10.00 -13.09
CA TRP A 99 5.83 -8.80 -12.40
C TRP A 99 6.84 -8.29 -11.36
N ARG A 100 7.42 -9.20 -10.57
CA ARG A 100 8.48 -8.85 -9.62
C ARG A 100 9.70 -8.28 -10.33
N ASN A 101 10.06 -8.85 -11.47
CA ASN A 101 11.22 -8.41 -12.25
C ASN A 101 10.99 -7.02 -12.90
N SER A 102 9.74 -6.59 -13.06
CA SER A 102 9.41 -5.22 -13.50
C SER A 102 9.54 -4.17 -12.39
N LEU A 103 9.53 -4.56 -11.12
CA LEU A 103 9.72 -3.63 -10.00
C LEU A 103 11.21 -3.30 -9.79
N PRO A 104 11.54 -2.12 -9.24
CA PRO A 104 12.92 -1.72 -8.97
C PRO A 104 13.50 -2.41 -7.73
N ILE A 105 13.49 -3.75 -7.70
CA ILE A 105 13.89 -4.57 -6.54
C ILE A 105 15.33 -4.27 -6.11
N GLY A 106 16.24 -4.06 -7.07
CA GLY A 106 17.64 -3.71 -6.78
C GLY A 106 17.80 -2.39 -6.01
N GLU A 107 16.94 -1.40 -6.26
CA GLU A 107 16.91 -0.15 -5.48
C GLU A 107 16.08 -0.27 -4.19
N LEU A 108 15.10 -1.18 -4.15
CA LEU A 108 14.19 -1.33 -3.00
C LEU A 108 14.82 -2.12 -1.85
N LYS A 109 15.63 -3.15 -2.15
CA LYS A 109 16.30 -3.98 -1.14
C LYS A 109 17.16 -3.17 -0.15
N PRO A 110 18.09 -2.31 -0.60
CA PRO A 110 18.96 -1.57 0.33
C PRO A 110 18.19 -0.56 1.20
N ARG A 111 16.98 -0.18 0.79
CA ARG A 111 16.14 0.78 1.52
C ARG A 111 15.34 0.15 2.66
N GLN A 112 15.24 -1.18 2.71
CA GLN A 112 14.50 -1.92 3.74
C GLN A 112 13.04 -1.46 3.90
N TRP A 113 12.39 -1.02 2.81
CA TRP A 113 10.98 -0.59 2.85
C TRP A 113 9.98 -1.75 2.82
N VAL A 114 10.45 -2.94 2.46
CA VAL A 114 9.65 -4.16 2.35
C VAL A 114 10.32 -5.24 3.18
N GLU A 115 9.64 -5.67 4.23
CA GLU A 115 10.05 -6.80 5.06
C GLU A 115 10.00 -8.10 4.25
N ASP A 116 10.97 -8.98 4.46
CA ASP A 116 11.07 -10.30 3.78
C ASP A 116 11.07 -10.26 2.25
N ILE A 117 11.52 -9.16 1.64
CA ILE A 117 11.56 -9.01 0.17
C ILE A 117 12.34 -10.14 -0.54
N ASP A 118 13.27 -10.81 0.15
CA ASP A 118 14.13 -11.88 -0.37
C ASP A 118 13.75 -13.28 0.11
N ASN A 119 12.53 -13.47 0.60
CA ASN A 119 12.03 -14.79 0.93
C ASN A 119 12.06 -15.72 -0.31
N LYS A 120 12.79 -16.82 -0.19
CA LYS A 120 13.02 -17.80 -1.27
C LYS A 120 11.80 -18.65 -1.57
N GLU A 121 10.93 -18.84 -0.59
CA GLU A 121 9.69 -19.63 -0.70
C GLU A 121 8.53 -18.79 -1.23
N ASP A 122 8.53 -17.49 -0.91
CA ASP A 122 7.53 -16.51 -1.32
C ASP A 122 8.14 -15.12 -1.55
N ASN A 123 8.49 -14.84 -2.80
CA ASN A 123 9.07 -13.55 -3.20
C ASN A 123 8.03 -12.54 -3.72
N ILE A 124 6.73 -12.83 -3.66
CA ILE A 124 5.68 -11.95 -4.19
C ILE A 124 4.83 -11.35 -3.07
N SER A 125 4.41 -12.14 -2.06
CA SER A 125 3.53 -11.65 -1.00
C SER A 125 4.12 -10.47 -0.21
N PRO A 126 5.43 -10.39 0.07
CA PRO A 126 6.04 -9.18 0.64
C PRO A 126 5.71 -7.91 -0.14
N LEU A 127 5.79 -7.96 -1.48
CA LEU A 127 5.51 -6.84 -2.37
C LEU A 127 4.00 -6.54 -2.40
N LEU A 128 3.16 -7.57 -2.44
CA LEU A 128 1.69 -7.40 -2.38
C LEU A 128 1.26 -6.73 -1.07
N ARG A 129 1.84 -7.13 0.07
CA ARG A 129 1.64 -6.48 1.37
C ARG A 129 2.10 -5.04 1.37
N PHE A 130 3.30 -4.77 0.83
CA PHE A 130 3.81 -3.41 0.70
C PHE A 130 2.84 -2.52 -0.08
N PHE A 131 2.31 -3.01 -1.22
CA PHE A 131 1.33 -2.28 -2.03
C PHE A 131 -0.08 -2.25 -1.44
N GLY A 132 -0.41 -3.12 -0.49
CA GLY A 132 -1.76 -3.27 0.04
C GLY A 132 -2.76 -3.83 -0.98
N VAL A 133 -2.31 -4.72 -1.88
CA VAL A 133 -3.13 -5.30 -2.95
C VAL A 133 -3.11 -6.83 -2.90
N SER A 134 -4.17 -7.48 -3.37
CA SER A 134 -4.32 -8.94 -3.27
C SER A 134 -3.61 -9.73 -4.38
N SER A 135 -3.20 -9.08 -5.48
CA SER A 135 -2.51 -9.74 -6.59
C SER A 135 -1.82 -8.73 -7.54
N PRO A 136 -0.90 -9.18 -8.41
CA PRO A 136 -0.36 -8.34 -9.49
C PRO A 136 -1.43 -7.78 -10.44
N LYS A 137 -2.54 -8.50 -10.61
CA LYS A 137 -3.66 -8.02 -11.43
C LYS A 137 -4.41 -6.89 -10.72
N ALA A 138 -4.58 -6.99 -9.41
CA ALA A 138 -5.14 -5.91 -8.60
C ALA A 138 -4.22 -4.67 -8.63
N TRP A 139 -2.90 -4.86 -8.58
CA TRP A 139 -1.92 -3.78 -8.79
C TRP A 139 -2.13 -3.11 -10.16
N GLU A 140 -2.17 -3.88 -11.26
CA GLU A 140 -2.35 -3.35 -12.62
C GLU A 140 -3.68 -2.58 -12.75
N ASN A 141 -4.75 -3.13 -12.19
CA ASN A 141 -6.06 -2.49 -12.20
C ASN A 141 -6.08 -1.19 -11.40
N TYR A 142 -5.39 -1.17 -10.26
CA TYR A 142 -5.33 -0.01 -9.36
C TYR A 142 -4.45 1.11 -9.92
N TYR A 143 -3.22 0.79 -10.30
CA TYR A 143 -2.21 1.78 -10.71
C TYR A 143 -2.28 2.14 -12.20
N CYS A 144 -2.63 1.20 -13.09
CA CYS A 144 -2.54 1.44 -14.54
C CYS A 144 -3.91 1.60 -15.22
N LYS A 145 -4.94 0.86 -14.80
CA LYS A 145 -6.23 0.87 -15.50
C LYS A 145 -7.26 1.81 -14.89
N ALA A 146 -6.98 2.35 -13.71
CA ALA A 146 -7.83 3.31 -12.99
C ALA A 146 -9.33 3.02 -13.17
N SER A 147 -9.76 1.77 -12.96
CA SER A 147 -11.13 1.31 -13.24
C SER A 147 -12.20 1.98 -12.35
N LEU A 148 -11.79 2.89 -11.48
CA LEU A 148 -12.62 3.66 -10.58
C LEU A 148 -12.28 5.14 -10.80
N LYS A 149 -13.16 5.83 -11.55
CA LYS A 149 -13.21 7.29 -11.77
C LYS A 149 -13.53 8.05 -10.47
N VAL A 150 -12.79 7.79 -9.40
CA VAL A 150 -12.87 8.60 -8.19
C VAL A 150 -11.79 9.66 -8.36
N ALA A 151 -12.18 10.94 -8.18
CA ALA A 151 -11.24 12.03 -8.01
C ALA A 151 -10.12 11.61 -7.04
N PHE A 152 -8.94 12.19 -7.14
CA PHE A 152 -7.77 11.78 -6.34
C PHE A 152 -7.05 10.49 -6.81
N ARG A 153 -7.14 10.08 -8.08
CA ARG A 153 -6.41 8.89 -8.57
C ARG A 153 -5.54 9.19 -9.79
N ILE A 154 -4.28 8.78 -9.65
CA ILE A 154 -3.20 8.91 -10.63
C ILE A 154 -3.16 7.60 -11.44
N SER A 155 -3.48 7.64 -12.73
CA SER A 155 -3.32 6.49 -13.63
C SER A 155 -1.91 6.44 -14.20
N LEU A 156 -1.05 5.55 -13.73
CA LEU A 156 0.36 5.46 -14.14
C LEU A 156 0.57 4.88 -15.55
N ALA A 157 -0.49 4.62 -16.32
CA ALA A 157 -0.38 4.01 -17.65
C ALA A 157 0.59 4.73 -18.60
N GLU A 158 0.73 6.05 -18.45
CA GLU A 158 1.59 6.89 -19.30
C GLU A 158 2.93 7.26 -18.63
N ALA A 159 3.19 6.75 -17.42
CA ALA A 159 4.45 7.00 -16.74
C ALA A 159 5.59 6.28 -17.47
N GLN A 160 6.78 6.90 -17.51
CA GLN A 160 7.97 6.29 -18.12
C GLN A 160 8.31 4.92 -17.50
N ASP A 161 8.16 4.82 -16.17
CA ASP A 161 8.26 3.57 -15.43
C ASP A 161 7.12 3.52 -14.38
N PRO A 162 5.97 2.91 -14.71
CA PRO A 162 4.83 2.80 -13.79
C PRO A 162 5.14 1.96 -12.55
N TYR A 163 6.09 1.03 -12.64
CA TYR A 163 6.44 0.15 -11.53
C TYR A 163 7.21 0.93 -10.47
N ALA A 164 8.28 1.62 -10.82
CA ALA A 164 9.03 2.45 -9.89
C ALA A 164 8.21 3.65 -9.38
N ALA A 165 7.39 4.25 -10.25
CA ALA A 165 6.42 5.28 -9.86
C ALA A 165 5.47 4.80 -8.75
N SER A 166 4.88 3.61 -8.92
CA SER A 166 3.95 3.05 -7.95
C SER A 166 4.61 2.81 -6.60
N VAL A 167 5.88 2.37 -6.57
CA VAL A 167 6.64 2.17 -5.33
C VAL A 167 6.83 3.50 -4.59
N TRP A 168 7.21 4.55 -5.32
CA TRP A 168 7.41 5.88 -4.75
C TRP A 168 6.10 6.46 -4.19
N LEU A 169 5.00 6.36 -4.95
CA LEU A 169 3.67 6.79 -4.49
C LEU A 169 3.23 6.04 -3.24
N ARG A 170 3.37 4.71 -3.24
CA ARG A 170 2.97 3.85 -2.13
C ARG A 170 3.79 4.14 -0.88
N ARG A 171 5.10 4.36 -1.03
CA ARG A 171 5.96 4.74 0.11
C ARG A 171 5.46 6.03 0.76
N GLY A 172 5.06 7.02 -0.05
CA GLY A 172 4.45 8.24 0.46
C GLY A 172 3.14 8.03 1.20
N GLU A 173 2.27 7.13 0.74
CA GLU A 173 1.03 6.78 1.46
C GLU A 173 1.35 6.15 2.83
N ILE A 174 2.30 5.22 2.89
CA ILE A 174 2.72 4.58 4.14
C ILE A 174 3.26 5.61 5.13
N LEU A 175 4.11 6.53 4.67
CA LEU A 175 4.64 7.61 5.51
C LEU A 175 3.54 8.59 5.95
N ALA A 176 2.60 8.91 5.05
CA ALA A 176 1.46 9.75 5.40
C ALA A 176 0.60 9.09 6.50
N ASP A 177 0.34 7.80 6.41
CA ASP A 177 -0.47 7.05 7.38
C ASP A 177 0.21 6.92 8.76
N ALA A 178 1.54 6.92 8.80
CA ALA A 178 2.30 6.91 10.05
C ALA A 178 2.16 8.21 10.85
N ILE A 179 1.97 9.36 10.18
CA ILE A 179 1.79 10.66 10.83
C ILE A 179 0.31 10.84 11.22
N LYS A 180 0.02 10.85 12.52
CA LYS A 180 -1.34 11.12 13.04
C LYS A 180 -1.69 12.59 12.86
N MET A 181 -2.83 12.86 12.22
CA MET A 181 -3.33 14.20 11.95
C MET A 181 -4.83 14.14 11.67
N GLU A 182 -5.57 15.13 12.15
CA GLU A 182 -7.01 15.23 11.90
C GLU A 182 -7.31 15.62 10.45
N LYS A 183 -8.50 15.23 9.98
CA LYS A 183 -9.00 15.60 8.65
C LYS A 183 -9.15 17.11 8.53
N GLN A 184 -8.76 17.64 7.38
CA GLN A 184 -8.81 19.07 7.11
C GLN A 184 -9.95 19.43 6.16
N ASN A 185 -10.53 20.61 6.37
CA ASN A 185 -11.48 21.19 5.43
C ASN A 185 -10.71 21.93 4.32
N ASP A 186 -10.90 21.54 3.06
CA ASP A 186 -10.21 22.10 1.89
C ASP A 186 -10.15 23.64 1.88
N LYS A 187 -11.31 24.29 1.87
CA LYS A 187 -11.37 25.76 1.76
C LYS A 187 -10.70 26.45 2.94
N LYS A 188 -10.98 25.98 4.18
CA LYS A 188 -10.38 26.55 5.40
C LYS A 188 -8.87 26.39 5.39
N GLN A 189 -8.40 25.19 5.03
CA GLN A 189 -7.00 24.82 5.10
C GLN A 189 -6.15 25.59 4.08
N ARG A 190 -6.68 25.79 2.86
CA ARG A 190 -6.02 26.62 1.85
C ARG A 190 -5.82 28.06 2.31
N ILE A 191 -6.81 28.64 3.00
CA ILE A 191 -6.69 30.00 3.56
C ILE A 191 -5.63 30.04 4.66
N VAL A 192 -5.61 29.05 5.56
CA VAL A 192 -4.62 28.94 6.64
C VAL A 192 -3.20 28.84 6.06
N ILE A 193 -2.97 27.93 5.11
CA ILE A 193 -1.67 27.74 4.48
C ILE A 193 -1.25 29.01 3.72
N LYS A 194 -2.16 29.64 2.98
CA LYS A 194 -1.86 30.88 2.23
C LYS A 194 -1.47 32.03 3.17
N LYS A 195 -2.11 32.14 4.35
CA LYS A 195 -1.74 33.14 5.36
C LYS A 195 -0.37 32.89 5.98
N ALA A 196 0.05 31.62 6.07
CA ALA A 196 1.35 31.22 6.58
C ALA A 196 2.47 31.28 5.51
N LEU A 197 2.18 31.70 4.28
CA LEU A 197 3.18 31.80 3.21
C LEU A 197 4.45 32.58 3.60
N PRO A 198 4.37 33.72 4.31
CA PRO A 198 5.56 34.44 4.76
C PRO A 198 6.49 33.59 5.64
N GLN A 199 5.95 32.68 6.46
CA GLN A 199 6.76 31.79 7.32
C GLN A 199 7.52 30.75 6.49
N PHE A 200 6.90 30.23 5.43
CA PHE A 200 7.59 29.33 4.49
C PHE A 200 8.71 30.06 3.73
N ILE A 201 8.49 31.30 3.34
CA ILE A 201 9.48 32.14 2.65
C ILE A 201 10.65 32.46 3.58
N GLU A 202 10.38 32.84 4.84
CA GLU A 202 11.41 33.07 5.86
C GLU A 202 12.26 31.81 6.08
N LEU A 203 11.61 30.64 6.19
CA LEU A 203 12.30 29.37 6.32
C LEU A 203 13.16 29.05 5.09
N ALA A 204 12.67 29.34 3.89
CA ALA A 204 13.44 29.19 2.66
C ALA A 204 14.67 30.11 2.65
N SER A 205 14.52 31.37 3.05
CA SER A 205 15.63 32.33 3.15
C SER A 205 16.70 31.87 4.15
N ALA A 206 16.28 31.40 5.34
CA ALA A 206 17.17 30.96 6.39
C ALA A 206 17.98 29.69 6.04
N TYR A 207 17.39 28.77 5.27
CA TYR A 207 17.98 27.45 4.99
C TYR A 207 18.32 27.22 3.49
N GLY A 208 18.10 28.19 2.61
CA GLY A 208 18.24 28.04 1.16
C GLY A 208 19.64 28.29 0.59
N SER A 209 20.55 28.83 1.39
CA SER A 209 21.96 29.10 1.00
C SER A 209 22.94 28.00 1.42
N ARG A 210 22.50 26.98 2.18
CA ARG A 210 23.37 25.87 2.60
C ARG A 210 23.79 25.03 1.38
N SER A 211 25.10 24.85 1.22
CA SER A 211 25.74 24.43 -0.04
C SER A 211 25.79 22.93 -0.29
N SER A 212 25.47 22.07 0.69
CA SER A 212 25.44 20.62 0.48
C SER A 212 24.06 20.04 0.78
N MET A 213 23.42 19.49 -0.25
CA MET A 213 22.42 18.43 -0.05
C MET A 213 23.13 17.25 0.60
N GLY A 214 22.56 16.73 1.70
CA GLY A 214 23.00 15.48 2.28
C GLY A 214 22.91 14.31 1.29
N LYS A 215 23.33 13.12 1.70
CA LYS A 215 23.17 11.92 0.89
C LYS A 215 21.67 11.66 0.63
N PRO A 216 21.31 11.01 -0.50
CA PRO A 216 19.92 10.60 -0.75
C PRO A 216 19.31 9.90 0.48
N GLY A 217 18.19 10.42 0.97
CA GLY A 217 17.49 9.95 2.16
C GLY A 217 17.85 10.65 3.47
N GLU A 218 18.86 11.52 3.50
CA GLU A 218 19.16 12.35 4.67
C GLU A 218 18.17 13.53 4.76
N ILE A 219 17.71 13.82 5.97
CA ILE A 219 16.82 14.94 6.27
C ILE A 219 17.62 15.96 7.09
N ASP A 220 17.81 17.15 6.52
CA ASP A 220 18.50 18.25 7.19
C ASP A 220 17.58 19.05 8.12
N GLU A 221 18.17 19.96 8.89
CA GLU A 221 17.45 20.82 9.85
C GLU A 221 16.33 21.66 9.19
N GLY A 222 16.56 22.20 7.99
CA GLY A 222 15.56 22.99 7.27
C GLY A 222 14.39 22.13 6.80
N MET A 223 14.65 20.88 6.43
CA MET A 223 13.62 19.88 6.09
C MET A 223 12.79 19.51 7.31
N VAL A 224 13.42 19.30 8.47
CA VAL A 224 12.71 19.05 9.73
C VAL A 224 11.81 20.24 10.08
N LYS A 225 12.35 21.47 10.05
CA LYS A 225 11.59 22.69 10.32
C LYS A 225 10.43 22.88 9.35
N LEU A 226 10.62 22.51 8.09
CA LEU A 226 9.57 22.55 7.08
C LEU A 226 8.46 21.54 7.41
N GLN A 227 8.80 20.31 7.81
CA GLN A 227 7.83 19.32 8.26
C GLN A 227 7.07 19.77 9.51
N GLU A 228 7.75 20.35 10.50
CA GLU A 228 7.15 20.90 11.72
C GLU A 228 6.13 22.00 11.38
N LEU A 229 6.51 22.95 10.52
CA LEU A 229 5.62 24.02 10.07
C LEU A 229 4.42 23.48 9.26
N GLY A 230 4.66 22.53 8.37
CA GLY A 230 3.60 21.83 7.66
C GLY A 230 2.61 21.19 8.64
N ALA A 231 3.12 20.45 9.62
CA ALA A 231 2.32 19.74 10.61
C ALA A 231 1.51 20.69 11.49
N SER A 232 2.10 21.80 11.96
CA SER A 232 1.39 22.82 12.76
C SER A 232 0.27 23.48 11.98
N LEU A 233 0.37 23.50 10.65
CA LEU A 233 -0.67 24.01 9.78
C LEU A 233 -1.69 22.94 9.38
N GLY A 234 -1.51 21.66 9.70
CA GLY A 234 -2.43 20.60 9.25
C GLY A 234 -2.13 20.05 7.84
N MET A 235 -0.87 20.12 7.42
CA MET A 235 -0.37 19.54 6.16
C MET A 235 0.78 18.57 6.44
N LYS A 236 0.89 17.50 5.64
CA LYS A 236 2.03 16.57 5.74
C LYS A 236 3.03 16.86 4.63
N ILE A 237 4.29 17.05 5.02
CA ILE A 237 5.41 17.15 4.09
C ILE A 237 6.25 15.89 4.25
N LEU A 238 6.46 15.17 3.15
CA LEU A 238 7.09 13.87 3.13
C LEU A 238 8.32 13.90 2.21
N TYR A 239 9.40 13.24 2.64
CA TYR A 239 10.59 13.05 1.83
C TYR A 239 10.72 11.59 1.47
N VAL A 240 10.77 11.28 0.17
CA VAL A 240 10.80 9.90 -0.33
C VAL A 240 11.90 9.74 -1.35
N GLN A 241 12.78 8.77 -1.09
CA GLN A 241 13.92 8.52 -1.98
C GLN A 241 13.46 8.20 -3.40
N ASN A 242 14.02 8.90 -4.39
CA ASN A 242 13.61 8.73 -5.78
C ASN A 242 14.19 7.45 -6.41
N PHE A 243 13.59 6.98 -7.50
CA PHE A 243 14.12 5.88 -8.31
C PHE A 243 14.79 6.41 -9.57
N LYS A 244 15.86 5.75 -10.04
CA LYS A 244 16.59 6.21 -11.24
C LYS A 244 15.71 6.16 -12.50
N SER A 245 14.88 5.14 -12.62
CA SER A 245 14.01 4.90 -13.78
C SER A 245 12.72 5.74 -13.77
N ALA A 246 12.42 6.42 -12.66
CA ALA A 246 11.19 7.16 -12.44
C ALA A 246 11.47 8.46 -11.66
N PRO A 247 12.13 9.47 -12.28
CA PRO A 247 12.53 10.68 -11.59
C PRO A 247 11.33 11.61 -11.30
N ILE A 248 10.58 11.34 -10.24
CA ILE A 248 9.51 12.22 -9.76
C ILE A 248 10.12 13.35 -8.94
N HIS A 249 9.84 14.61 -9.26
CA HIS A 249 10.36 15.72 -8.45
C HIS A 249 9.46 16.02 -7.25
N GLY A 250 8.16 16.02 -7.43
CA GLY A 250 7.24 16.40 -6.39
C GLY A 250 5.84 15.94 -6.73
N MET A 251 5.02 15.88 -5.69
CA MET A 251 3.61 15.63 -5.81
C MET A 251 2.85 16.32 -4.70
N ALA A 252 1.85 17.09 -5.10
CA ALA A 252 0.83 17.66 -4.24
C ALA A 252 -0.50 16.91 -4.40
N ARG A 253 -1.08 16.46 -3.29
CA ARG A 253 -2.38 15.81 -3.27
C ARG A 253 -3.11 15.99 -1.96
N TRP A 254 -4.42 15.80 -2.01
CA TRP A 254 -5.22 15.53 -0.82
C TRP A 254 -5.34 14.03 -0.60
N TYR A 255 -4.77 13.54 0.50
CA TYR A 255 -4.79 12.13 0.87
C TYR A 255 -5.59 11.97 2.16
N ARG A 256 -6.71 11.24 2.09
CA ARG A 256 -7.65 11.04 3.23
C ARG A 256 -8.04 12.36 3.92
N ASP A 257 -8.39 13.36 3.11
CA ASP A 257 -8.79 14.70 3.55
C ASP A 257 -7.68 15.52 4.22
N ILE A 258 -6.41 15.18 3.99
CA ILE A 258 -5.25 15.92 4.49
C ILE A 258 -4.39 16.37 3.31
N PRO A 259 -3.95 17.64 3.23
CA PRO A 259 -2.98 18.07 2.23
C PRO A 259 -1.65 17.36 2.47
N VAL A 260 -1.10 16.78 1.41
CA VAL A 260 0.19 16.08 1.41
C VAL A 260 1.04 16.60 0.27
N ILE A 261 2.24 17.05 0.62
CA ILE A 261 3.32 17.33 -0.32
C ILE A 261 4.37 16.24 -0.14
N GLN A 262 4.66 15.51 -1.20
CA GLN A 262 5.69 14.48 -1.22
C GLN A 262 6.81 14.93 -2.16
N LEU A 263 8.00 15.12 -1.61
CA LEU A 263 9.18 15.58 -2.32
C LEU A 263 10.21 14.45 -2.45
N HIS A 264 10.98 14.49 -3.53
CA HIS A 264 12.13 13.60 -3.67
C HIS A 264 13.34 14.08 -2.87
N ASP A 265 14.41 13.31 -2.87
CA ASP A 265 15.65 13.55 -2.10
C ASP A 265 16.88 13.84 -2.97
N ARG A 266 16.70 13.94 -4.30
CA ARG A 266 17.80 14.10 -5.28
C ARG A 266 17.76 15.47 -5.95
N PHE A 267 17.64 16.55 -5.17
CA PHE A 267 17.71 17.90 -5.71
C PHE A 267 19.15 18.28 -6.05
N LYS A 268 19.32 19.07 -7.12
CA LYS A 268 20.62 19.59 -7.56
C LYS A 268 21.25 20.48 -6.49
N ASP A 269 20.43 21.34 -5.89
CA ASP A 269 20.82 22.29 -4.86
C ASP A 269 19.59 22.64 -4.00
N ARG A 270 19.81 23.44 -2.95
CA ARG A 270 18.75 23.86 -2.03
C ARG A 270 17.74 24.79 -2.69
N LYS A 271 18.12 25.58 -3.70
CA LYS A 271 17.19 26.44 -4.44
C LYS A 271 16.21 25.59 -5.25
N ALA A 272 16.67 24.53 -5.90
CA ALA A 272 15.83 23.59 -6.64
C ALA A 272 14.83 22.85 -5.74
N PHE A 273 15.23 22.49 -4.51
CA PHE A 273 14.30 21.97 -3.52
C PHE A 273 13.21 22.97 -3.17
N TRP A 274 13.58 24.20 -2.80
CA TRP A 274 12.61 25.20 -2.35
C TRP A 274 11.65 25.59 -3.48
N PHE A 275 12.16 25.74 -4.70
CA PHE A 275 11.33 25.95 -5.88
C PHE A 275 10.31 24.81 -6.06
N THR A 276 10.76 23.56 -5.95
CA THR A 276 9.86 22.40 -6.07
C THR A 276 8.83 22.39 -4.94
N PHE A 277 9.24 22.66 -3.70
CA PHE A 277 8.31 22.78 -2.58
C PHE A 277 7.25 23.86 -2.83
N PHE A 278 7.63 25.07 -3.23
CA PHE A 278 6.67 26.15 -3.49
C PHE A 278 5.76 25.83 -4.67
N HIS A 279 6.26 25.14 -5.69
CA HIS A 279 5.44 24.65 -6.81
C HIS A 279 4.37 23.67 -6.31
N GLU A 280 4.74 22.66 -5.50
CA GLU A 280 3.76 21.73 -4.92
C GLU A 280 2.80 22.44 -3.94
N LEU A 281 3.29 23.43 -3.19
CA LEU A 281 2.48 24.25 -2.29
C LEU A 281 1.44 25.07 -3.08
N ALA A 282 1.82 25.60 -4.24
CA ALA A 282 0.92 26.32 -5.13
C ALA A 282 -0.26 25.45 -5.54
N HIS A 283 -0.02 24.18 -5.87
CA HIS A 283 -1.10 23.24 -6.20
C HIS A 283 -2.10 23.05 -5.06
N ILE A 284 -1.63 22.95 -3.81
CA ILE A 284 -2.51 22.90 -2.64
C ILE A 284 -3.29 24.20 -2.49
N ILE A 285 -2.64 25.37 -2.61
CA ILE A 285 -3.25 26.68 -2.38
C ILE A 285 -4.21 27.09 -3.49
N LEU A 286 -3.90 26.81 -4.76
CA LEU A 286 -4.59 27.37 -5.93
C LEU A 286 -5.64 26.41 -6.51
N HIS A 287 -5.37 25.10 -6.56
CA HIS A 287 -6.16 24.17 -7.38
C HIS A 287 -7.14 23.28 -6.61
N GLY A 288 -7.12 23.30 -5.27
CA GLY A 288 -8.13 22.64 -4.43
C GLY A 288 -8.04 21.11 -4.42
N LYS A 289 -9.00 20.47 -3.75
CA LYS A 289 -8.91 19.05 -3.39
C LYS A 289 -9.01 18.06 -4.54
N LYS A 290 -9.79 18.36 -5.59
CA LYS A 290 -10.20 17.40 -6.64
C LYS A 290 -9.08 16.88 -7.53
N ASP A 291 -7.92 17.51 -7.50
CA ASP A 291 -6.82 17.23 -8.41
C ASP A 291 -5.61 16.64 -7.66
N ILE A 292 -4.89 15.74 -8.34
CA ILE A 292 -3.55 15.34 -7.92
C ILE A 292 -2.56 15.79 -8.99
N PHE A 293 -1.45 16.36 -8.56
CA PHE A 293 -0.40 16.87 -9.42
C PHE A 293 0.90 16.11 -9.15
N ILE A 294 1.52 15.57 -10.19
CA ILE A 294 2.85 14.93 -10.11
C ILE A 294 3.75 15.55 -11.18
N LYS A 295 4.89 16.09 -10.76
CA LYS A 295 5.90 16.65 -11.67
C LYS A 295 6.74 15.55 -12.33
N ASN A 296 6.91 15.65 -13.65
CA ASN A 296 7.71 14.76 -14.52
C ASN A 296 7.22 13.31 -14.72
N MET A 297 5.93 13.01 -14.55
CA MET A 297 5.35 11.70 -14.91
C MET A 297 4.18 11.70 -15.88
N TYR A 298 3.62 12.86 -16.22
CA TYR A 298 2.34 12.94 -16.93
C TYR A 298 2.40 13.74 -18.21
N HIS A 299 1.93 13.15 -19.30
CA HIS A 299 1.57 13.86 -20.54
C HIS A 299 0.03 13.99 -20.69
N GLY A 300 -0.79 13.09 -20.16
CA GLY A 300 -2.23 13.02 -20.41
C GLY A 300 -3.19 13.78 -19.49
N ASN A 301 -2.70 14.62 -18.57
CA ASN A 301 -3.56 15.54 -17.81
C ASN A 301 -2.80 16.80 -17.36
N LYS A 302 -1.82 17.24 -18.15
CA LYS A 302 -1.26 18.58 -17.99
C LYS A 302 -2.40 19.55 -18.28
N ASN A 303 -2.99 20.12 -17.23
CA ASN A 303 -3.63 21.42 -17.40
C ASN A 303 -2.46 22.42 -17.42
N PRO A 304 -1.98 22.84 -18.61
CA PRO A 304 -0.73 23.58 -18.71
C PRO A 304 -0.83 24.92 -17.98
N GLN A 305 -2.03 25.49 -17.91
CA GLN A 305 -2.33 26.70 -17.16
C GLN A 305 -2.07 26.51 -15.66
N LYS A 306 -2.51 25.40 -15.05
CA LYS A 306 -2.27 25.13 -13.63
C LYS A 306 -0.79 24.91 -13.32
N ASP A 307 -0.06 24.27 -14.24
CA ASP A 307 1.39 24.08 -14.08
C ASP A 307 2.13 25.42 -14.17
N GLU A 308 1.74 26.28 -15.11
CA GLU A 308 2.27 27.63 -15.27
C GLU A 308 1.97 28.51 -14.05
N GLU A 309 0.72 28.50 -13.54
CA GLU A 309 0.33 29.18 -12.30
C GLU A 309 1.19 28.75 -11.11
N ALA A 310 1.49 27.45 -10.99
CA ALA A 310 2.35 26.93 -9.94
C ALA A 310 3.82 27.33 -10.11
N ASN A 311 4.33 27.37 -11.34
CA ASN A 311 5.68 27.84 -11.65
C ASN A 311 5.84 29.33 -11.33
N LEU A 312 4.88 30.17 -11.72
CA LEU A 312 4.89 31.61 -11.41
C LEU A 312 4.79 31.87 -9.91
N PHE A 313 3.93 31.12 -9.21
CA PHE A 313 3.83 31.19 -7.75
C PHE A 313 5.16 30.82 -7.08
N ALA A 314 5.79 29.72 -7.52
CA ALA A 314 7.06 29.27 -6.98
C ALA A 314 8.17 30.30 -7.22
N GLN A 315 8.26 30.84 -8.42
CA GLN A 315 9.24 31.88 -8.76
C GLN A 315 9.10 33.09 -7.85
N LYS A 316 7.88 33.62 -7.68
CA LYS A 316 7.61 34.75 -6.80
C LYS A 316 8.08 34.50 -5.36
N CYS A 317 7.81 33.30 -4.81
CA CYS A 317 8.25 32.94 -3.46
C CYS A 317 9.78 32.84 -3.37
N MET A 318 10.44 32.37 -4.42
CA MET A 318 11.90 32.28 -4.49
C MET A 318 12.54 33.68 -4.56
N ASP A 319 11.96 34.59 -5.35
CA ASP A 319 12.44 35.97 -5.46
C ASP A 319 12.33 36.66 -4.09
N GLU A 320 11.18 36.55 -3.41
CA GLU A 320 10.98 37.09 -2.05
C GLU A 320 11.94 36.49 -1.01
N ALA A 321 12.38 35.23 -1.17
CA ALA A 321 13.27 34.56 -0.23
C ALA A 321 14.77 34.88 -0.44
N PHE A 322 15.18 35.15 -1.68
CA PHE A 322 16.60 35.18 -2.07
C PHE A 322 17.06 36.45 -2.78
N GLU A 323 16.16 37.36 -3.16
CA GLU A 323 16.52 38.69 -3.64
C GLU A 323 16.51 39.68 -2.46
N LYS A 324 17.67 39.84 -1.83
CA LYS A 324 18.04 41.03 -1.04
C LYS A 324 19.36 41.57 -1.54
#